data_AF-A0A143G9A0-F1
#
_entry.id   AF-A0A143G9A0-F1
#
_cell.length_a   1.000
_cell.length_b   1.000
_cell.length_c   1.000
_cell.angle_alpha   90.00
_cell.angle_beta   90.00
_cell.angle_gamma   90.00
#
_symmetry.space_group_name_H-M   'P 1'
#
loop_
_entity.id
_entity.type
_entity.pdbx_description
1 polymer ?
#
loop_
_entity_poly.entity_id
_entity_poly.type
_entity_poly.pdbx_seq_one_letter_code
_entity_poly.pdbx_strand_id
1 'polypeptide(L)'
;MKTDLEIGDLIVLDSITINYIFRNRPYKVTHLTNAFVTSVAVDHLGNPLGGDDPAMQSSIQVKKKSVIAVLNSIEDFKVFSDINKHLDSKYTAYTDSMKSLEQIRDRVKATGELPTLDELEAKRGN
;
A
#
# COMPACT_ATOMS: atom_id res chain seq x y z
N MET A 1 19.48 7.32 6.28
CA MET A 1 20.12 6.03 6.60
C MET A 1 20.60 5.41 5.29
N LYS A 2 21.89 5.12 5.14
CA LYS A 2 22.35 4.16 4.13
C LYS A 2 22.24 2.80 4.81
N THR A 3 21.13 2.13 4.62
CA THR A 3 20.99 0.72 5.00
C THR A 3 21.66 -0.06 3.86
N ASP A 4 22.79 -0.70 4.15
CA ASP A 4 23.45 -1.58 3.18
C ASP A 4 22.54 -2.80 2.99
N LEU A 5 21.64 -2.68 2.01
CA LEU A 5 20.70 -3.73 1.62
C LEU A 5 21.44 -4.90 0.99
N GLU A 6 21.04 -6.11 1.35
CA GLU A 6 21.57 -7.37 0.84
C GLU A 6 20.49 -8.21 0.15
N ILE A 7 20.91 -9.16 -0.69
CA ILE A 7 19.99 -10.13 -1.29
C ILE A 7 19.52 -11.09 -0.20
N GLY A 8 18.21 -11.31 -0.10
CA GLY A 8 17.60 -12.11 0.94
C GLY A 8 16.98 -11.30 2.07
N ASP A 9 17.31 -10.00 2.19
CA ASP A 9 16.73 -9.12 3.19
C ASP A 9 15.20 -9.09 3.11
N LEU A 10 14.57 -9.14 4.27
CA LEU A 10 13.16 -8.83 4.42
C LEU A 10 13.02 -7.32 4.59
N ILE A 11 12.20 -6.69 3.76
CA ILE A 11 12.09 -5.24 3.69
C ILE A 11 10.64 -4.80 3.68
N VAL A 12 10.45 -3.56 4.14
CA VAL A 12 9.19 -2.83 4.02
C VAL A 12 9.40 -1.68 3.05
N LEU A 13 8.47 -1.54 2.11
CA LEU A 13 8.49 -0.50 1.10
C LEU A 13 7.56 0.66 1.47
N ASP A 14 7.97 1.88 1.15
CA ASP A 14 7.17 3.09 1.25
C ASP A 14 5.99 3.01 0.27
N SER A 15 4.80 3.13 0.82
CA SER A 15 3.56 3.07 0.06
C SER A 15 3.23 4.35 -0.67
N ILE A 16 3.70 5.50 -0.16
CA ILE A 16 3.41 6.82 -0.74
C ILE A 16 4.06 6.93 -2.11
N THR A 17 5.28 6.40 -2.25
CA THR A 17 6.01 6.38 -3.52
C THR A 17 5.42 5.37 -4.54
N ILE A 18 4.58 4.43 -4.10
CA ILE A 18 4.04 3.34 -4.95
C ILE A 18 2.59 3.61 -5.39
N ASN A 19 2.00 4.77 -5.10
CA ASN A 19 0.61 5.14 -5.44
C ASN A 19 -0.48 4.18 -4.91
N TYR A 20 -0.13 3.29 -3.99
CA TYR A 20 -1.07 2.37 -3.35
C TYR A 20 -0.79 2.39 -1.85
N ILE A 21 -1.83 2.62 -1.06
CA ILE A 21 -1.88 2.48 0.40
C ILE A 21 -1.05 1.28 0.82
N PHE A 22 -0.24 1.48 1.87
CA PHE A 22 0.65 0.52 2.48
C PHE A 22 0.24 -0.91 2.22
N ARG A 23 0.91 -1.54 1.24
CA ARG A 23 0.71 -2.96 1.00
C ARG A 23 1.13 -3.65 2.30
N ASN A 24 0.15 -4.27 2.94
CA ASN A 24 0.30 -4.92 4.24
C ASN A 24 1.04 -6.26 4.12
N ARG A 25 2.19 -6.25 3.45
CA ARG A 25 3.03 -7.41 3.24
C ARG A 25 4.51 -7.00 3.22
N PRO A 26 5.39 -7.82 3.81
CA PRO A 26 6.82 -7.65 3.64
C PRO A 26 7.26 -8.15 2.26
N TYR A 27 8.48 -7.78 1.88
CA TYR A 27 9.09 -8.15 0.62
C TYR A 27 10.46 -8.77 0.87
N LYS A 28 10.83 -9.78 0.10
CA LYS A 28 12.18 -10.36 0.12
C LYS A 28 12.99 -9.84 -1.05
N VAL A 29 14.17 -9.32 -0.80
CA VAL A 29 15.08 -8.83 -1.84
C VAL A 29 15.60 -10.01 -2.67
N THR A 30 15.41 -9.93 -3.98
CA THR A 30 15.89 -10.94 -4.93
C THR A 30 17.00 -10.43 -5.84
N HIS A 31 17.04 -9.11 -6.10
CA HIS A 31 18.09 -8.50 -6.92
C HIS A 31 18.36 -7.05 -6.51
N LEU A 32 19.62 -6.63 -6.65
CA LEU A 32 20.08 -5.29 -6.30
C LEU A 32 20.95 -4.70 -7.41
N THR A 33 20.72 -3.41 -7.67
CA THR A 33 21.62 -2.58 -8.49
C THR A 33 22.08 -1.38 -7.66
N ASN A 34 22.82 -0.45 -8.27
CA ASN A 34 23.25 0.77 -7.56
C ASN A 34 22.06 1.62 -7.06
N ALA A 35 20.98 1.71 -7.84
CA ALA A 35 19.86 2.60 -7.56
C ALA A 35 18.53 1.87 -7.22
N PHE A 36 18.38 0.62 -7.66
CA PHE A 36 17.12 -0.13 -7.57
C PHE A 36 17.27 -1.41 -6.76
N VAL A 37 16.14 -1.83 -6.20
CA VAL A 37 15.92 -3.11 -5.55
C VAL A 37 14.75 -3.80 -6.24
N THR A 38 14.94 -5.06 -6.60
CA THR A 38 13.86 -5.96 -7.02
C THR A 38 13.56 -6.90 -5.87
N SER A 39 12.28 -7.06 -5.58
CA SER A 39 11.83 -7.83 -4.42
C SER A 39 10.53 -8.54 -4.72
N VAL A 40 10.30 -9.66 -4.03
CA VAL A 40 9.10 -10.48 -4.16
C VAL A 40 8.30 -10.35 -2.88
N ALA A 41 6.99 -10.14 -3.00
CA ALA A 41 6.11 -10.13 -1.84
C ALA A 41 6.06 -11.51 -1.18
N VAL A 42 6.10 -11.55 0.16
CA VAL A 42 6.04 -12.80 0.92
C VAL A 42 4.81 -12.87 1.83
N ASP A 43 4.43 -14.08 2.23
CA ASP A 43 3.38 -14.34 3.21
C ASP A 43 3.86 -14.18 4.66
N HIS A 44 2.98 -14.49 5.62
CA HIS A 44 3.25 -14.40 7.06
C HIS A 44 4.30 -15.42 7.57
N LEU A 45 4.74 -16.36 6.73
CA LEU A 45 5.79 -17.33 7.02
C LEU A 45 7.09 -16.98 6.28
N GLY A 46 7.10 -15.91 5.49
CA GLY A 46 8.25 -15.50 4.68
C GLY A 46 8.36 -16.22 3.32
N ASN A 47 7.33 -16.96 2.90
CA ASN A 47 7.33 -17.65 1.61
C ASN A 47 6.87 -16.71 0.49
N PRO A 48 7.43 -16.81 -0.72
CA PRO A 48 7.00 -16.02 -1.87
C PRO A 48 5.50 -16.19 -2.18
N LEU A 49 4.79 -15.07 -2.33
CA LEU A 49 3.42 -15.10 -2.85
C LEU A 49 3.45 -15.48 -4.33
N GLY A 50 2.76 -16.56 -4.68
CA GLY A 50 2.84 -17.20 -6.00
C GLY A 50 3.62 -18.51 -5.99
N GLY A 51 4.21 -18.89 -4.85
CA GLY A 51 4.96 -20.13 -4.69
C GLY A 51 6.37 -20.06 -5.28
N ASP A 52 6.95 -21.23 -5.57
CA ASP A 52 8.35 -21.33 -6.01
C ASP A 52 8.54 -20.97 -7.49
N ASP A 53 7.48 -20.92 -8.29
CA ASP A 53 7.55 -20.53 -9.70
C ASP A 53 7.81 -19.00 -9.82
N PRO A 54 8.99 -18.58 -10.30
CA PRO A 54 9.32 -17.16 -10.43
C PRO A 54 8.37 -16.38 -11.34
N ALA A 55 7.72 -17.03 -12.31
CA ALA A 55 6.76 -16.38 -13.20
C ALA A 55 5.44 -16.02 -12.51
N MET A 56 5.09 -16.76 -11.45
CA MET A 56 3.88 -16.55 -10.65
C MET A 56 4.12 -15.63 -9.45
N GLN A 57 5.39 -15.34 -9.13
CA GLN A 57 5.76 -14.51 -7.99
C GLN A 57 5.38 -13.05 -8.19
N SER A 58 4.78 -12.44 -7.15
CA SER A 58 4.47 -11.02 -7.16
C SER A 58 5.73 -10.17 -6.93
N SER A 59 6.47 -9.94 -8.01
CA SER A 59 7.71 -9.15 -8.03
C SER A 59 7.44 -7.65 -8.25
N ILE A 60 8.26 -6.81 -7.62
CA ILE A 60 8.28 -5.36 -7.82
C ILE A 60 9.71 -4.85 -7.85
N GLN A 61 9.96 -3.85 -8.70
CA GLN A 61 11.21 -3.10 -8.74
C GLN A 61 10.97 -1.65 -8.30
N VAL A 62 11.71 -1.21 -7.29
CA VAL A 62 11.62 0.15 -6.74
C VAL A 62 13.00 0.76 -6.53
N LYS A 63 13.08 2.08 -6.33
CA LYS A 63 14.33 2.76 -5.94
C LYS A 63 14.69 2.37 -4.51
N LYS A 64 15.97 2.23 -4.19
CA LYS A 64 16.43 1.93 -2.82
C LYS A 64 15.91 2.91 -1.77
N LYS A 65 15.69 4.18 -2.15
CA LYS A 65 15.10 5.21 -1.27
C LYS A 65 13.65 4.93 -0.84
N SER A 66 12.98 4.00 -1.51
CA SER A 66 11.62 3.57 -1.18
C SER A 66 11.63 2.44 -0.13
N VAL A 67 12.79 1.95 0.30
CA VAL A 67 12.88 1.02 1.43
C VAL A 67 12.83 1.82 2.72
N ILE A 68 11.84 1.54 3.58
CA ILE A 68 11.66 2.27 4.85
C ILE A 68 12.25 1.51 6.04
N ALA A 69 12.33 0.19 5.94
CA ALA A 69 12.91 -0.67 6.97
C ALA A 69 13.45 -1.96 6.36
N VAL A 70 14.51 -2.48 6.96
CA VAL A 70 14.98 -3.86 6.82
C VAL A 70 14.60 -4.57 8.11
N LEU A 71 13.95 -5.71 8.00
CA LEU A 71 13.44 -6.52 9.10
C LEU A 71 14.46 -7.59 9.47
N ASN A 72 14.64 -7.86 10.77
CA ASN A 72 15.51 -8.97 11.20
C ASN A 72 14.78 -10.31 11.07
N SER A 73 13.46 -10.31 11.28
CA SER A 73 12.61 -11.48 11.09
C SER A 73 11.22 -11.11 10.56
N ILE A 74 10.43 -12.12 10.16
CA ILE A 74 9.08 -11.90 9.64
C ILE A 74 8.13 -11.37 10.73
N GLU A 75 8.38 -11.72 11.99
CA GLU A 75 7.59 -11.29 13.15
C GLU A 75 7.67 -9.78 13.38
N ASP A 76 8.80 -9.14 13.02
CA ASP A 76 8.99 -7.68 13.11
C ASP A 76 7.97 -6.93 12.23
N PHE A 77 7.43 -7.59 11.19
CA PHE A 77 6.40 -6.99 10.34
C PHE A 77 5.09 -6.69 11.08
N LYS A 78 4.81 -7.34 12.21
CA LYS A 78 3.55 -7.16 12.96
C LYS A 78 3.28 -5.70 13.31
N VAL A 79 4.32 -4.94 13.68
CA VAL A 79 4.22 -3.51 14.00
C VAL A 79 3.71 -2.70 12.80
N PHE A 80 4.26 -2.97 11.61
CA PHE A 80 3.82 -2.34 10.37
C PHE A 80 2.41 -2.78 9.97
N SER A 81 2.05 -4.03 10.26
CA SER A 81 0.72 -4.56 9.99
C SER A 81 -0.37 -3.90 10.83
N ASP A 82 -0.10 -3.64 12.11
CA ASP A 82 -1.06 -2.97 13.00
C ASP A 82 -1.19 -1.48 12.67
N ILE A 83 -0.10 -0.81 12.28
CA ILE A 83 -0.15 0.55 11.69
C ILE A 83 -1.05 0.56 10.44
N ASN A 84 -0.89 -0.44 9.56
CA ASN A 84 -1.69 -0.55 8.36
C ASN A 84 -3.18 -0.77 8.66
N LYS A 85 -3.54 -1.62 9.64
CA LYS A 85 -4.95 -1.79 10.03
C LYS A 85 -5.58 -0.47 10.49
N HIS A 86 -4.83 0.34 11.24
CA HIS A 86 -5.31 1.66 11.66
C HIS A 86 -5.46 2.63 10.49
N LEU A 87 -4.55 2.59 9.51
CA LEU A 87 -4.60 3.45 8.33
C LEU A 87 -5.63 2.99 7.28
N ASP A 88 -5.89 1.68 7.18
CA ASP A 88 -6.86 1.09 6.26
C ASP A 88 -8.26 1.62 6.54
N SER A 89 -8.67 1.67 7.81
CA SER A 89 -9.96 2.27 8.21
C SER A 89 -10.13 3.73 7.72
N LYS A 90 -9.07 4.54 7.83
CA LYS A 90 -9.07 5.94 7.36
C LYS A 90 -9.09 6.02 5.84
N TYR A 91 -8.39 5.10 5.16
CA TYR A 91 -8.40 5.05 3.71
C TYR A 91 -9.74 4.58 3.15
N THR A 92 -10.37 3.57 3.74
CA THR A 92 -11.73 3.13 3.37
C THR A 92 -12.71 4.28 3.48
N ALA A 93 -12.72 4.99 4.61
CA ALA A 93 -13.54 6.18 4.81
C ALA A 93 -13.28 7.27 3.75
N TYR A 94 -12.01 7.51 3.41
CA TYR A 94 -11.63 8.42 2.34
C TYR A 94 -12.16 7.97 0.97
N THR A 95 -12.02 6.70 0.60
CA THR A 95 -12.50 6.18 -0.68
C THR A 95 -14.02 6.20 -0.80
N ASP A 96 -14.73 5.91 0.28
CA ASP A 96 -16.20 5.95 0.31
C ASP A 96 -16.70 7.38 0.18
N SER A 97 -16.03 8.32 0.85
CA SER A 97 -16.28 9.76 0.70
C SER A 97 -16.05 10.22 -0.74
N MET A 98 -14.94 9.80 -1.36
CA MET A 98 -14.62 10.11 -2.76
C MET A 98 -15.70 9.59 -3.73
N LYS A 99 -16.11 8.32 -3.60
CA LYS A 99 -17.18 7.74 -4.43
C LYS A 99 -18.50 8.50 -4.28
N SER A 100 -18.85 8.88 -3.04
CA SER A 100 -20.06 9.66 -2.79
C SER A 100 -19.99 11.03 -3.47
N LEU A 101 -18.84 11.69 -3.45
CA LEU A 101 -18.63 12.97 -4.14
C LEU A 101 -18.65 12.82 -5.66
N GLU A 102 -18.11 11.74 -6.20
CA GLU A 102 -18.19 11.43 -7.63
C GLU A 102 -19.63 11.22 -8.10
N GLN A 103 -20.45 10.52 -7.32
CA GLN A 103 -21.88 10.35 -7.60
C GLN A 103 -22.62 11.69 -7.63
N ILE A 104 -22.31 12.60 -6.70
CA ILE A 104 -22.88 13.96 -6.68
C ILE A 104 -22.43 14.73 -7.92
N ARG A 105 -21.14 14.72 -8.24
CA ARG A 105 -20.59 15.36 -9.44
C ARG A 105 -21.28 14.86 -10.71
N ASP A 106 -21.45 13.55 -10.83
CA ASP A 106 -22.03 12.94 -12.02
C ASP A 106 -23.54 13.21 -12.12
N ARG A 107 -24.26 13.28 -10.98
CA ARG A 107 -25.64 13.76 -10.92
C ARG A 107 -25.74 15.21 -11.39
N VAL A 108 -24.92 16.11 -10.85
CA VAL A 108 -24.89 17.53 -11.25
C VAL A 108 -24.61 17.68 -12.76
N LYS A 109 -23.67 16.89 -13.30
CA LYS A 109 -23.39 16.88 -14.75
C LYS A 109 -24.57 16.40 -15.58
N ALA A 110 -25.33 15.43 -15.09
CA ALA A 110 -26.45 14.83 -15.80
C ALA A 110 -27.73 15.68 -15.71
N THR A 111 -28.04 16.26 -14.55
CA THR A 111 -29.31 16.94 -14.28
C THR A 111 -29.19 18.46 -14.20
N GLY A 112 -27.99 19.00 -14.00
CA GLY A 112 -27.77 20.43 -13.73
C GLY A 112 -28.19 20.88 -12.33
N GLU A 113 -28.74 19.97 -11.51
CA GLU A 113 -29.23 20.28 -10.17
C GLU A 113 -28.10 20.18 -9.14
N LEU A 114 -27.92 21.26 -8.39
CA LEU A 114 -26.96 21.31 -7.28
C LEU A 114 -27.47 20.51 -6.08
N PRO A 115 -26.59 19.79 -5.36
CA PRO A 115 -26.97 19.12 -4.12
C PRO A 115 -27.43 20.13 -3.06
N THR A 116 -28.38 19.71 -2.22
CA THR A 116 -28.86 20.54 -1.10
C THR A 116 -27.86 20.51 0.07
N LEU A 117 -27.95 21.51 0.96
CA LEU A 117 -27.13 21.57 2.17
C LEU A 117 -27.35 20.33 3.06
N ASP A 118 -28.59 19.87 3.20
CA ASP A 118 -28.95 18.69 4.00
C ASP A 118 -28.32 17.40 3.43
N GLU A 119 -28.26 17.26 2.10
CA GLU A 119 -27.62 16.11 1.43
C GLU A 119 -26.10 16.08 1.67
N LEU A 120 -25.47 17.25 1.80
CA LEU A 120 -24.03 17.38 2.07
C LEU A 120 -23.72 17.16 3.56
N GLU A 121 -24.58 17.63 4.46
CA GLU A 121 -24.41 17.49 5.91
C GLU A 121 -24.64 16.05 6.39
N ALA A 122 -25.61 15.34 5.82
CA ALA A 122 -25.84 13.92 6.10
C ALA A 122 -24.63 13.02 5.76
N LYS A 123 -23.70 13.51 4.93
CA LYS A 123 -22.47 12.80 4.52
C LYS A 123 -21.23 13.19 5.32
N ARG A 124 -21.31 14.22 6.19
CA ARG A 124 -20.22 14.66 7.08
C ARG A 124 -20.17 13.94 8.43
N GLY A 125 -21.24 13.22 8.79
CA GLY A 125 -21.45 12.63 10.13
C GLY A 125 -21.18 11.14 10.28
N ASN A 126 -20.73 10.45 9.22
CA ASN A 126 -20.27 9.04 9.24
C ASN A 126 -18.78 8.95 8.92
#